data_AF-U6DSB7-F1
#
_entry.id   AF-U6DSB7-F1
#
_cell.length_a   1.000
_cell.length_b   1.000
_cell.length_c   1.000
_cell.angle_alpha   90.00
_cell.angle_beta   90.00
_cell.angle_gamma   90.00
#
_symmetry.space_group_name_H-M   'P 1'
#
loop_
_entity.id
_entity.type
_entity.pdbx_description
1 polymer ?
#
loop_
_entity_poly.entity_id
_entity_poly.type
_entity_poly.pdbx_seq_one_letter_code
_entity_poly.pdbx_strand_id
1 'polypeptide(L)'
;VRGCEQVEAIEYYTKLEQKLKEDYKREKEKVNEKPLGMAFVTFHNETITAIILKDFNVCKCQGCTCRGEPRASSCSESLHISNWTVSYAPDPQNIYWEHLSIRGFIWWLRCLVINVVLFILLFFLTTPAIII
;
A
#
# COMPACT_ATOMS: atom_id res chain seq x y z
N VAL A 1 11.39 -14.61 45.02
CA VAL A 1 11.47 -14.55 43.54
C VAL A 1 10.64 -15.71 43.01
N ARG A 2 9.50 -15.47 42.36
CA ARG A 2 8.71 -16.55 41.73
C ARG A 2 9.47 -16.98 40.48
N GLY A 3 10.06 -18.17 40.50
CA GLY A 3 10.80 -18.74 39.36
C GLY A 3 9.84 -19.04 38.21
N CYS A 4 10.37 -19.05 36.97
CA CYS A 4 9.60 -19.43 35.78
C CYS A 4 8.96 -20.80 35.97
N GLU A 5 7.69 -20.93 35.58
CA GLU A 5 7.01 -22.22 35.53
C GLU A 5 7.64 -23.09 34.46
N GLN A 6 8.00 -24.33 34.83
CA GLN A 6 8.42 -25.33 33.85
C GLN A 6 7.18 -25.85 33.15
N VAL A 7 7.12 -25.66 31.83
CA VAL A 7 6.02 -26.09 30.99
C VAL A 7 6.55 -27.07 29.95
N GLU A 8 5.76 -28.08 29.60
CA GLU A 8 6.13 -29.00 28.53
C GLU A 8 6.18 -28.23 27.20
N ALA A 9 7.37 -28.21 26.58
CA ALA A 9 7.60 -27.43 25.36
C ALA A 9 6.65 -27.85 24.24
N ILE A 10 6.38 -29.16 24.09
CA ILE A 10 5.50 -29.68 23.05
C ILE A 10 4.08 -29.15 23.24
N GLU A 11 3.52 -29.24 24.45
CA GLU A 11 2.18 -28.75 24.75
C GLU A 11 2.09 -27.24 24.53
N TYR A 12 3.07 -26.48 25.02
CA TYR A 12 3.10 -25.02 24.87
C TYR A 12 3.12 -24.59 23.40
N TYR A 13 4.03 -25.13 22.59
CA TYR A 13 4.14 -24.76 21.18
C TYR A 13 2.96 -25.27 20.34
N THR A 14 2.36 -26.41 20.68
CA THR A 14 1.15 -26.91 20.02
C THR A 14 -0.04 -25.97 20.26
N LYS A 15 -0.23 -25.53 21.51
CA LYS A 15 -1.27 -24.52 21.84
C LYS A 15 -1.00 -23.19 21.14
N LEU A 16 0.26 -22.77 21.08
CA LEU A 16 0.66 -21.53 20.41
C LEU A 16 0.38 -21.59 18.90
N GLU A 17 0.72 -22.70 18.24
CA GLU A 17 0.45 -22.92 16.83
C GLU A 17 -1.06 -22.87 16.55
N GLN A 18 -1.86 -23.54 17.37
CA GLN A 18 -3.32 -23.51 17.23
C GLN A 18 -3.86 -22.07 17.36
N LYS A 19 -3.41 -21.33 18.38
CA LYS A 19 -3.81 -19.93 18.57
C LYS A 19 -3.43 -19.05 17.38
N LEU A 20 -2.20 -19.16 16.90
CA LEU A 20 -1.72 -18.41 15.73
C LEU A 20 -2.51 -18.75 14.46
N LYS A 21 -2.89 -20.02 14.29
CA LYS A 21 -3.70 -20.47 13.16
C LYS A 21 -5.12 -19.91 13.20
N GLU A 22 -5.71 -19.82 14.39
CA GLU A 22 -7.02 -19.19 14.60
C GLU A 22 -6.97 -17.68 14.32
N ASP A 23 -5.94 -16.99 14.83
CA ASP A 23 -5.71 -15.56 14.58
C ASP A 23 -5.50 -15.28 13.08
N TYR A 24 -4.70 -16.10 12.40
CA TYR A 24 -4.50 -16.01 10.95
C TYR A 24 -5.81 -16.17 10.17
N LYS A 25 -6.66 -17.15 10.54
CA LYS A 25 -7.95 -17.36 9.87
C LYS A 25 -8.86 -16.13 10.03
N ARG A 26 -8.89 -15.55 11.23
CA ARG A 26 -9.67 -14.33 11.53
C ARG A 26 -9.20 -13.14 10.71
N GLU A 27 -7.88 -12.92 10.61
CA GLU A 27 -7.35 -11.83 9.78
C GLU A 27 -7.61 -12.07 8.29
N LYS A 28 -7.50 -13.32 7.82
CA LYS A 28 -7.80 -13.68 6.43
C LYS A 28 -9.24 -13.35 6.04
N GLU A 29 -10.20 -13.51 6.95
CA GLU A 29 -11.61 -13.18 6.70
C GLU A 29 -11.79 -11.66 6.50
N LYS A 30 -11.09 -10.83 7.30
CA LYS A 30 -11.14 -9.35 7.21
C LYS A 30 -10.58 -8.79 5.90
N VAL A 31 -9.67 -9.50 5.24
CA VAL A 31 -9.08 -9.04 3.97
C VAL A 31 -10.16 -8.79 2.91
N ASN A 32 -11.24 -9.57 2.89
CA ASN A 32 -12.33 -9.39 1.94
C ASN A 32 -13.14 -8.11 2.18
N GLU A 33 -13.13 -7.57 3.40
CA GLU A 33 -13.92 -6.39 3.78
C GLU A 33 -13.27 -5.07 3.31
N LYS A 34 -11.95 -5.06 3.04
CA LYS A 34 -11.20 -3.86 2.70
C LYS A 34 -10.32 -4.06 1.46
N PRO A 35 -10.90 -4.05 0.25
CA PRO A 35 -10.12 -4.14 -0.97
C PRO A 35 -9.24 -2.89 -1.15
N LEU A 36 -7.95 -3.09 -1.49
CA LEU A 36 -6.97 -2.02 -1.70
C LEU A 36 -7.26 -1.16 -2.95
N GLY A 37 -8.13 -1.64 -3.84
CA GLY A 37 -8.48 -0.96 -5.09
C GLY A 37 -7.33 -0.87 -6.09
N MET A 38 -6.39 -1.82 -6.03
CA MET A 38 -5.27 -1.99 -6.95
C MET A 38 -4.98 -3.48 -7.16
N ALA A 39 -4.37 -3.82 -8.28
CA ALA A 39 -3.96 -5.19 -8.61
C ALA A 39 -2.65 -5.19 -9.39
N PHE A 40 -1.85 -6.24 -9.23
CA PHE A 40 -0.69 -6.51 -10.06
C PHE A 40 -1.08 -7.48 -11.16
N VAL A 41 -0.73 -7.16 -12.41
CA VAL A 41 -1.04 -7.98 -13.58
C VAL A 41 0.26 -8.33 -14.29
N THR A 42 0.48 -9.62 -14.50
CA THR A 42 1.67 -10.14 -15.17
C THR A 42 1.31 -10.56 -16.59
N PHE A 43 2.14 -10.17 -17.57
CA PHE A 43 1.97 -10.55 -18.96
C PHE A 43 3.14 -11.43 -19.41
N HIS A 44 2.89 -12.33 -20.36
CA HIS A 44 3.93 -13.21 -20.90
C HIS A 44 4.98 -12.46 -21.73
N ASN A 45 4.60 -11.38 -22.40
CA ASN A 45 5.46 -10.66 -23.33
C ASN A 45 5.53 -9.16 -22.96
N GLU A 46 6.74 -8.63 -22.90
CA GLU A 46 7.02 -7.23 -22.57
C GLU A 46 6.37 -6.26 -23.57
N THR A 47 6.31 -6.65 -24.84
CA THR A 47 5.69 -5.83 -25.91
C THR A 47 4.22 -5.56 -25.63
N ILE A 48 3.49 -6.54 -25.08
CA ILE A 48 2.08 -6.40 -24.70
C ILE A 48 1.96 -5.38 -23.55
N THR A 49 2.81 -5.49 -22.54
CA THR A 49 2.84 -4.55 -21.42
C THR A 49 3.12 -3.13 -21.89
N ALA A 50 4.06 -2.94 -22.82
CA ALA A 50 4.39 -1.64 -23.38
C ALA A 50 3.22 -1.05 -24.19
N ILE A 51 2.49 -1.87 -24.95
CA ILE A 51 1.29 -1.44 -25.69
C ILE A 51 0.19 -1.00 -24.72
N ILE A 52 -0.08 -1.78 -23.66
CA ILE A 52 -1.11 -1.46 -22.66
C ILE A 52 -0.74 -0.18 -21.92
N LEU A 53 0.51 -0.04 -21.48
CA LEU A 53 0.97 1.17 -20.80
C LEU A 53 0.83 2.40 -21.70
N LYS A 54 1.16 2.25 -22.99
CA LYS A 54 0.97 3.31 -23.97
C LYS A 54 -0.50 3.67 -24.10
N ASP A 55 -1.40 2.71 -24.31
CA ASP A 55 -2.85 2.91 -24.48
C ASP A 55 -3.48 3.68 -23.31
N PHE A 56 -3.17 3.28 -22.07
CA PHE A 56 -3.69 3.91 -20.86
C PHE A 56 -3.06 5.28 -20.53
N ASN A 57 -1.90 5.58 -21.10
CA ASN A 57 -1.21 6.86 -20.92
C ASN A 57 -1.29 7.76 -22.16
N VAL A 58 -2.06 7.36 -23.19
CA VAL A 58 -2.29 8.20 -24.37
C VAL A 58 -3.15 9.38 -23.94
N CYS A 59 -2.58 10.57 -24.11
CA CYS A 59 -3.18 11.89 -23.87
C CYS A 59 -3.01 12.48 -22.46
N LYS A 60 -1.78 12.95 -22.20
CA LYS A 60 -1.52 14.16 -21.40
C LYS A 60 -0.96 15.24 -22.33
N CYS A 61 -1.80 15.81 -23.21
CA CYS A 61 -1.39 16.98 -23.98
C CYS A 61 -1.25 18.16 -23.02
N GLN A 62 -0.06 18.75 -22.93
CA GLN A 62 0.19 20.00 -22.22
C GLN A 62 -0.71 21.09 -22.81
N GLY A 63 -1.82 21.40 -22.13
CA GLY A 63 -2.71 22.51 -22.46
C GLY A 63 -4.03 22.18 -23.15
N CYS A 64 -4.31 20.91 -23.49
CA CYS A 64 -5.62 20.51 -24.02
C CYS A 64 -6.18 19.31 -23.24
N THR A 65 -7.40 19.46 -22.70
CA THR A 65 -8.16 18.38 -22.05
C THR A 65 -8.74 17.42 -23.09
N CYS A 66 -7.87 16.74 -23.82
CA CYS A 66 -8.27 15.57 -24.58
C CYS A 66 -8.06 14.37 -23.64
N ARG A 67 -9.08 13.94 -22.89
CA ARG A 67 -9.05 12.61 -22.26
C ARG A 67 -9.21 11.60 -23.39
N GLY A 68 -8.11 11.06 -23.90
CA GLY A 68 -8.15 9.88 -24.75
C GLY A 68 -8.62 8.72 -23.86
N GLU A 69 -9.86 8.27 -24.03
CA GLU A 69 -10.29 7.06 -23.35
C GLU A 69 -9.53 5.87 -23.97
N PRO A 70 -8.92 4.99 -23.14
CA PRO A 70 -8.28 3.78 -23.63
C PRO A 70 -9.29 2.92 -24.40
N ARG A 71 -8.80 2.01 -25.24
CA ARG A 71 -9.68 1.21 -26.12
C ARG A 71 -10.77 0.51 -25.31
N ALA A 72 -12.03 0.89 -25.56
CA ALA A 72 -13.17 0.30 -24.90
C ALA A 72 -13.33 -1.17 -25.31
N SER A 73 -13.33 -2.07 -24.32
CA SER A 73 -13.69 -3.48 -24.45
C SER A 73 -15.09 -3.73 -23.88
N SER A 74 -15.64 -4.94 -24.07
CA SER A 74 -16.97 -5.32 -23.57
C SER A 74 -17.16 -5.16 -22.06
N CYS A 75 -16.08 -5.10 -21.28
CA CYS A 75 -16.11 -4.88 -19.84
C CYS A 75 -15.77 -3.43 -19.44
N SER A 76 -15.57 -2.52 -20.40
CA SER A 76 -15.05 -1.17 -20.15
C SER A 76 -15.98 -0.29 -19.33
N GLU A 77 -17.29 -0.40 -19.55
CA GLU A 77 -18.30 0.35 -18.81
C GLU A 77 -18.43 -0.15 -17.35
N SER A 78 -18.37 -1.47 -17.15
CA SER A 78 -18.41 -2.10 -15.83
C SER A 78 -17.16 -1.80 -14.98
N LEU A 79 -16.00 -1.65 -15.62
CA LEU A 79 -14.73 -1.44 -14.94
C LEU A 79 -14.35 0.04 -14.74
N HIS A 80 -15.12 0.99 -15.28
CA HIS A 80 -14.80 2.43 -15.21
C HIS A 80 -13.34 2.74 -15.58
N ILE A 81 -12.88 2.22 -16.73
CA ILE A 81 -11.46 2.22 -17.15
C ILE A 81 -10.81 3.63 -17.11
N SER A 82 -11.58 4.70 -17.32
CA SER A 82 -11.13 6.09 -17.28
C SER A 82 -10.57 6.58 -15.94
N ASN A 83 -10.84 5.87 -14.83
CA ASN A 83 -10.29 6.19 -13.51
C ASN A 83 -9.04 5.37 -13.13
N TRP A 84 -8.59 4.48 -14.01
CA TRP A 84 -7.45 3.62 -13.75
C TRP A 84 -6.14 4.32 -14.11
N THR A 85 -5.14 4.13 -13.27
CA THR A 85 -3.76 4.54 -13.55
C THR A 85 -2.91 3.29 -13.66
N VAL A 86 -2.21 3.14 -14.79
CA VAL A 86 -1.35 1.98 -15.07
C VAL A 86 0.11 2.43 -15.04
N SER A 87 0.95 1.69 -14.32
CA SER A 87 2.40 1.92 -14.23
C SER A 87 3.12 0.59 -14.11
N TYR A 88 4.40 0.55 -14.49
CA TYR A 88 5.24 -0.62 -14.21
C TYR A 88 5.33 -0.86 -12.69
N ALA A 89 5.14 -2.11 -12.30
CA ALA A 89 5.33 -2.53 -10.92
C ALA A 89 6.83 -2.52 -10.58
N PRO A 90 7.21 -2.03 -9.40
CA PRO A 90 8.58 -2.18 -8.91
C PRO A 90 8.87 -3.65 -8.60
N ASP A 91 10.15 -3.98 -8.40
CA ASP A 91 10.59 -5.31 -7.98
C ASP A 91 9.83 -5.76 -6.71
N PRO A 92 9.41 -7.03 -6.58
CA PRO A 92 8.66 -7.52 -5.42
C PRO A 92 9.35 -7.26 -4.07
N GLN A 93 10.68 -7.20 -4.02
CA GLN A 93 11.42 -6.89 -2.80
C GLN A 93 11.38 -5.39 -2.45
N ASN A 94 11.13 -4.53 -3.45
CA ASN A 94 11.04 -3.08 -3.29
C ASN A 94 9.60 -2.60 -3.04
N ILE A 95 8.62 -3.50 -2.97
CA ILE A 95 7.24 -3.16 -2.64
C ILE A 95 7.09 -3.04 -1.12
N TYR A 96 6.79 -1.83 -0.65
CA TYR A 96 6.41 -1.59 0.74
C TYR A 96 4.93 -1.93 0.97
N TRP A 97 4.61 -3.20 1.21
CA TRP A 97 3.25 -3.73 1.36
C TRP A 97 2.41 -2.98 2.42
N GLU A 98 3.02 -2.66 3.57
CA GLU A 98 2.38 -1.91 4.67
C GLU A 98 1.90 -0.51 4.24
N HIS A 99 2.57 0.09 3.25
CA HIS A 99 2.24 1.43 2.77
C HIS A 99 1.17 1.42 1.67
N LEU A 100 0.88 0.27 1.05
CA LEU A 100 -0.16 0.16 0.02
C LEU A 100 -1.57 0.39 0.59
N SER A 101 -1.78 0.05 1.87
CA SER A 101 -3.07 0.23 2.57
C SER A 101 -3.33 1.69 2.98
N ILE A 102 -2.31 2.54 2.94
CA ILE A 102 -2.38 3.90 3.48
C ILE A 102 -2.87 4.85 2.39
N ARG A 103 -4.19 4.85 2.16
CA ARG A 103 -4.82 5.72 1.16
C ARG A 103 -5.63 6.85 1.81
N GLY A 104 -5.66 8.01 1.15
CA GLY A 104 -6.56 9.12 1.48
C GLY A 104 -6.17 9.87 2.76
N PHE A 105 -7.13 10.03 3.68
CA PHE A 105 -7.00 10.89 4.86
C PHE A 105 -5.86 10.49 5.80
N ILE A 106 -5.62 9.19 5.98
CA ILE A 106 -4.57 8.68 6.88
C ILE A 106 -3.17 9.05 6.36
N TRP A 107 -2.98 9.08 5.03
CA TRP A 107 -1.74 9.55 4.43
C TRP A 107 -1.51 11.02 4.73
N TRP A 108 -2.53 11.87 4.55
CA TRP A 108 -2.45 13.30 4.85
C TRP A 108 -2.19 13.57 6.34
N LEU A 109 -2.85 12.83 7.23
CA LEU A 109 -2.62 12.91 8.68
C LEU A 109 -1.17 12.53 9.04
N ARG A 110 -0.62 11.46 8.45
CA ARG A 110 0.79 11.08 8.62
C ARG A 110 1.72 12.19 8.16
N CYS A 111 1.47 12.76 6.97
CA CYS A 111 2.26 13.89 6.47
C CYS A 111 2.19 15.09 7.43
N LEU A 112 1.01 15.44 7.94
CA LEU A 112 0.85 16.53 8.91
C LEU A 112 1.66 16.26 10.18
N VAL A 113 1.53 15.07 10.78
CA VAL A 113 2.25 14.70 12.01
C VAL A 113 3.76 14.79 11.82
N ILE A 114 4.29 14.26 10.71
CA ILE A 114 5.73 14.34 10.42
C ILE A 114 6.21 15.79 10.33
N ASN A 115 5.47 16.65 9.63
CA ASN A 115 5.82 18.07 9.50
C ASN A 115 5.73 18.81 10.84
N VAL A 116 4.73 18.49 11.68
CA VAL A 116 4.60 19.08 13.03
C VAL A 116 5.75 18.63 13.94
N VAL A 117 6.11 17.34 13.94
CA VAL A 117 7.25 16.83 14.72
C VAL A 117 8.54 17.47 14.24
N LEU A 118 8.74 17.61 12.92
CA LEU A 118 9.89 18.30 12.35
C LEU A 118 9.95 19.77 12.81
N PHE A 119 8.82 20.47 12.80
CA PHE A 119 8.73 21.85 13.29
C PHE A 119 9.10 21.95 14.77
N ILE A 120 8.57 21.04 15.62
CA ILE A 120 8.86 20.99 17.05
C ILE A 120 10.34 20.69 17.29
N LEU A 121 10.92 19.71 16.59
CA LEU A 121 12.34 19.39 16.69
C LEU A 121 13.19 20.59 16.28
N LEU A 122 12.90 21.22 15.14
CA LEU A 122 13.64 22.40 14.69
C LEU A 122 13.50 23.57 15.66
N PHE A 123 12.32 23.80 16.25
CA PHE A 123 12.13 24.79 17.30
C PHE A 123 13.03 24.47 18.50
N PHE A 124 12.97 23.25 19.03
CA PHE A 124 13.80 22.86 20.18
C PHE A 124 15.29 22.71 19.89
N LEU A 125 15.72 22.55 18.64
CA LEU A 125 17.15 22.53 18.27
C LEU A 125 17.69 23.94 17.99
N THR A 126 16.90 24.82 17.39
CA THR A 126 17.35 26.19 17.08
C THR A 126 17.23 27.15 18.27
N THR A 127 16.30 26.92 19.20
CA THR A 127 16.09 27.79 20.37
C THR A 127 17.15 27.65 21.50
N PRO A 128 17.69 26.46 21.86
CA PRO A 128 18.78 26.37 22.85
C PRO A 128 20.10 26.94 22.32
N ALA A 129 20.28 27.06 21.00
CA ALA A 129 21.43 27.75 20.41
C ALA A 129 21.36 29.29 20.54
N ILE A 130 20.19 29.85 20.88
CA ILE A 130 19.99 31.29 21.12
C ILE A 130 20.10 31.63 22.62
N ILE A 131 19.91 30.64 23.51
CA ILE A 131 19.81 30.82 24.98
C ILE A 131 21.09 30.36 25.73
N ILE A 132 22.05 29.73 25.03
CA ILE A 132 23.41 29.42 25.55
C ILE A 132 24.40 30.49 25.12
#